data_AF-A0A3P3ENU8-F1
#
_entry.id   AF-A0A3P3ENU8-F1
#
_cell.length_a   1.000
_cell.length_b   1.000
_cell.length_c   1.000
_cell.angle_alpha   90.00
_cell.angle_beta   90.00
_cell.angle_gamma   90.00
#
_symmetry.space_group_name_H-M   'P 1'
#
loop_
_entity.id
_entity.type
_entity.pdbx_description
1 polymer ?
#
loop_
_entity_poly.entity_id
_entity_poly.type
_entity_poly.pdbx_seq_one_letter_code
_entity_poly.pdbx_strand_id
1 'polypeptide(L)'
;MRIFVVAGALALVGSFSVPANAQETFHGYNCMDDCSGHEAGYDWAARNDITDERDCDGDGQSFNEGCQAYVEEQTDDATRNSQSDDEKDEDSDE
;
A
#
# COMPACT_ATOMS: atom_id res chain seq x y z
N MET A 1 -46.97 -25.92 -42.45
CA MET A 1 -45.51 -26.21 -42.61
C MET A 1 -44.97 -25.07 -43.48
N ARG A 2 -44.05 -24.19 -43.07
CA ARG A 2 -42.84 -24.38 -42.27
C ARG A 2 -42.55 -23.12 -41.44
N ILE A 3 -42.10 -23.36 -40.23
CA ILE A 3 -41.61 -22.38 -39.26
C ILE A 3 -40.23 -21.92 -39.77
N PHE A 4 -39.92 -20.63 -39.73
CA PHE A 4 -38.54 -20.16 -39.74
C PHE A 4 -38.28 -19.35 -38.47
N VAL A 5 -37.54 -19.98 -37.58
CA VAL A 5 -36.97 -19.45 -36.34
C VAL A 5 -35.68 -18.72 -36.71
N VAL A 6 -35.54 -17.45 -36.32
CA VAL A 6 -34.24 -16.76 -36.17
C VAL A 6 -34.46 -15.77 -35.01
N ALA A 7 -34.22 -16.11 -33.75
CA ALA A 7 -32.93 -16.40 -33.10
C ALA A 7 -31.85 -15.34 -33.37
N GLY A 8 -31.91 -14.24 -32.60
CA GLY A 8 -30.73 -13.65 -31.95
C GLY A 8 -29.78 -12.79 -32.79
N ALA A 9 -29.62 -11.54 -32.35
CA ALA A 9 -28.31 -10.95 -32.07
C ALA A 9 -28.51 -9.63 -31.31
N LEU A 10 -28.73 -9.71 -29.98
CA LEU A 10 -28.48 -8.58 -29.10
C LEU A 10 -26.96 -8.38 -29.06
N ALA A 11 -26.46 -7.48 -29.91
CA ALA A 11 -25.07 -7.04 -29.86
C ALA A 11 -24.89 -6.19 -28.60
N LEU A 12 -24.57 -6.85 -27.48
CA LEU A 12 -24.11 -6.18 -26.28
C LEU A 12 -22.76 -5.54 -26.62
N VAL A 13 -22.76 -4.21 -26.68
CA VAL A 13 -21.57 -3.38 -26.76
C VAL A 13 -20.77 -3.64 -25.48
N GLY A 14 -19.81 -4.56 -25.57
CA GLY A 14 -18.89 -4.84 -24.48
C GLY A 14 -17.94 -3.66 -24.35
N SER A 15 -18.15 -2.83 -23.33
CA SER A 15 -17.13 -1.91 -22.85
C SER A 15 -15.96 -2.77 -22.35
N PHE A 16 -14.92 -2.89 -23.17
CA PHE A 16 -13.67 -3.48 -22.74
C PHE A 16 -13.00 -2.49 -21.79
N SER A 17 -13.27 -2.64 -20.49
CA SER A 17 -12.46 -2.03 -19.45
C SER A 17 -11.09 -2.68 -19.51
N VAL A 18 -10.12 -1.98 -20.10
CA VAL A 18 -8.70 -2.33 -19.95
C VAL A 18 -8.39 -2.21 -18.46
N PRO A 19 -7.92 -3.26 -17.77
CA PRO A 19 -7.41 -3.09 -16.43
C PRO A 19 -6.21 -2.15 -16.53
N ALA A 20 -6.28 -0.99 -15.90
CA ALA A 20 -5.09 -0.23 -15.62
C ALA A 20 -4.22 -1.15 -14.76
N ASN A 21 -3.04 -1.53 -15.26
CA ASN A 21 -2.02 -2.16 -14.44
C ASN A 21 -1.51 -1.09 -13.46
N ALA A 22 -2.31 -0.78 -12.44
CA ALA A 22 -1.82 -0.10 -11.27
C ALA A 22 -0.81 -1.07 -10.67
N GLN A 23 0.47 -0.73 -10.79
CA GLN A 23 1.53 -1.49 -10.12
C GLN A 23 1.20 -1.41 -8.63
N GLU A 24 0.98 -2.56 -8.01
CA GLU A 24 0.63 -2.61 -6.59
C GLU A 24 1.84 -2.17 -5.78
N THR A 25 1.60 -1.37 -4.75
CA THR A 25 2.66 -0.85 -3.88
C THR A 25 2.35 -1.14 -2.43
N PHE A 26 3.37 -1.50 -1.65
CA PHE A 26 3.31 -1.68 -0.22
C PHE A 26 4.14 -0.59 0.46
N HIS A 27 3.49 0.33 1.19
CA HIS A 27 4.18 1.45 1.87
C HIS A 27 5.13 2.26 0.96
N GLY A 28 4.79 2.38 -0.33
CA GLY A 28 5.61 3.10 -1.33
C GLY A 28 6.62 2.23 -2.10
N TYR A 29 6.83 0.97 -1.69
CA TYR A 29 7.65 0.00 -2.40
C TYR A 29 6.83 -0.73 -3.48
N ASN A 30 7.40 -0.97 -4.66
CA ASN A 30 6.69 -1.64 -5.76
C ASN A 30 6.68 -3.16 -5.54
N CYS A 31 5.50 -3.76 -5.58
CA CYS A 31 5.35 -5.20 -5.54
C CYS A 31 5.71 -5.80 -6.91
N MET A 32 6.51 -6.88 -6.93
CA MET A 32 6.94 -7.52 -8.19
C MET A 32 5.86 -8.42 -8.80
N ASP A 33 5.36 -9.38 -8.03
CA ASP A 33 4.26 -10.29 -8.42
C ASP A 33 3.08 -10.13 -7.46
N ASP A 34 3.37 -10.26 -6.17
CA ASP A 34 2.47 -9.97 -5.06
C ASP A 34 3.22 -9.20 -3.96
N CYS A 35 2.48 -8.54 -3.07
CA CYS A 35 3.08 -7.81 -1.95
C CYS A 35 3.45 -8.72 -0.77
N SER A 36 3.32 -10.05 -0.89
CA SER A 36 3.46 -10.98 0.24
C SER A 36 4.85 -10.96 0.86
N GLY A 37 5.90 -10.75 0.06
CA GLY A 37 7.26 -10.59 0.56
C GLY A 37 7.41 -9.37 1.47
N HIS A 38 6.79 -8.25 1.09
CA HIS A 38 6.80 -7.02 1.87
C HIS A 38 5.97 -7.18 3.14
N GLU A 39 4.76 -7.74 3.04
CA GLU A 39 3.89 -8.02 4.19
C GLU A 39 4.60 -8.92 5.21
N ALA A 40 5.28 -9.98 4.75
CA ALA A 40 6.03 -10.88 5.61
C ALA A 40 7.17 -10.16 6.34
N GLY A 41 7.90 -9.28 5.66
CA GLY A 41 8.97 -8.48 6.24
C GLY A 41 8.47 -7.49 7.29
N TYR A 42 7.40 -6.76 6.97
CA TYR A 42 6.78 -5.79 7.86
C TYR A 42 6.24 -6.45 9.14
N ASP A 43 5.50 -7.56 8.99
CA ASP A 43 4.91 -8.31 10.09
C ASP A 43 5.98 -9.00 10.95
N TRP A 44 7.09 -9.45 10.36
CA TRP A 44 8.25 -9.91 11.12
C TRP A 44 8.88 -8.76 11.91
N ALA A 45 9.10 -7.58 11.29
CA ALA A 45 9.69 -6.43 11.96
C ALA A 45 8.85 -5.97 13.16
N ALA A 46 7.53 -5.92 13.00
CA ALA A 46 6.59 -5.61 14.07
C ALA A 46 6.64 -6.62 15.22
N ARG A 47 6.69 -7.93 14.94
CA ARG A 47 6.76 -8.97 15.98
C ARG A 47 8.07 -9.00 16.76
N ASN A 48 9.14 -8.48 16.16
CA ASN A 48 10.47 -8.45 16.77
C ASN A 48 10.85 -7.05 17.28
N ASP A 49 9.91 -6.09 17.24
CA ASP A 49 10.13 -4.70 17.66
C ASP A 49 11.37 -4.07 17.00
N ILE A 50 11.55 -4.31 15.69
CA ILE A 50 12.68 -3.76 14.94
C ILE A 50 12.56 -2.24 14.88
N THR A 51 13.63 -1.54 15.26
CA THR A 51 13.69 -0.06 15.29
C THR A 51 14.85 0.50 14.47
N ASP A 52 15.68 -0.37 13.90
CA ASP A 52 16.84 0.00 13.11
C ASP A 52 16.79 -0.74 11.76
N GLU A 53 16.86 0.02 10.67
CA GLU A 53 16.87 -0.52 9.30
C GLU A 53 18.03 -1.49 9.04
N ARG A 54 19.11 -1.39 9.82
CA ARG A 54 20.28 -2.29 9.70
C ARG A 54 19.98 -3.71 10.19
N ASP A 55 18.92 -3.88 10.98
CA ASP A 55 18.45 -5.20 11.43
C ASP A 55 17.48 -5.85 10.42
N CYS A 56 17.21 -5.18 9.29
CA CYS A 56 16.45 -5.73 8.17
C CYS A 56 17.36 -6.53 7.21
N ASP A 57 17.97 -7.61 7.70
CA ASP A 57 18.91 -8.48 6.97
C ASP A 57 18.32 -9.84 6.56
N GLY A 58 17.00 -9.92 6.39
CA GLY A 58 16.26 -11.15 6.14
C GLY A 58 16.33 -11.73 4.73
N ASP A 59 15.39 -12.65 4.44
CA ASP A 59 15.44 -13.65 3.37
C ASP A 59 15.29 -13.12 1.92
N GLY A 60 15.32 -11.82 1.68
CA GLY A 60 15.27 -11.26 0.32
C GLY A 60 14.96 -9.77 0.24
N GLN A 61 15.02 -9.21 -0.97
CA GLN A 61 14.79 -7.78 -1.20
C GLN A 61 13.41 -7.34 -0.70
N SER A 62 12.33 -7.96 -1.16
CA SER A 62 10.97 -7.57 -0.77
C SER A 62 10.71 -7.73 0.73
N PHE A 63 11.34 -8.73 1.38
CA PHE A 63 11.28 -8.87 2.82
C PHE A 63 11.97 -7.69 3.53
N ASN A 64 13.16 -7.31 3.08
CA ASN A 64 13.90 -6.20 3.67
C ASN A 64 13.20 -4.86 3.44
N GLU A 65 12.59 -4.66 2.27
CA GLU A 65 11.77 -3.48 1.95
C GLU A 65 10.54 -3.40 2.88
N GLY A 66 9.88 -4.53 3.15
CA GLY A 66 8.80 -4.60 4.14
C GLY A 66 9.25 -4.26 5.58
N CYS A 67 10.41 -4.77 5.98
CA CYS A 67 10.99 -4.45 7.29
C CYS A 67 11.36 -2.96 7.42
N GLN A 68 11.96 -2.38 6.38
CA GLN A 68 12.30 -0.95 6.34
C GLN A 68 11.05 -0.09 6.44
N ALA A 69 9.97 -0.45 5.74
CA ALA A 69 8.70 0.27 5.83
C ALA A 69 8.16 0.36 7.27
N TYR A 70 8.32 -0.68 8.08
CA TYR A 70 7.94 -0.65 9.50
C TYR A 70 8.79 0.33 10.32
N VAL A 71 10.12 0.31 10.12
CA VAL A 71 11.06 1.20 10.82
C VAL A 71 10.83 2.66 10.45
N GLU A 72 10.58 2.93 9.16
CA GLU A 72 10.26 4.26 8.65
C GLU A 72 8.98 4.81 9.28
N GLU A 73 7.91 4.01 9.36
CA GLU A 73 6.64 4.42 9.96
C GLU A 73 6.79 4.81 11.44
N GLN A 74 7.58 4.04 12.20
CA GLN A 74 7.86 4.32 13.61
C GLN A 74 8.60 5.66 13.80
N THR A 75 9.48 6.01 12.86
CA THR A 75 10.25 7.26 12.88
C THR A 75 9.38 8.46 12.48
N ASP A 76 8.52 8.25 11.49
CA ASP A 76 7.54 9.23 11.03
C ASP A 76 6.53 9.58 12.12
N ASP A 77 5.99 8.59 12.84
CA ASP A 77 5.02 8.82 13.91
C ASP A 77 5.62 9.58 15.09
N ALA A 78 6.89 9.29 15.44
CA ALA A 78 7.63 10.08 16.44
C ALA A 78 7.78 11.55 16.00
N THR A 79 7.98 11.79 14.71
CA THR A 79 8.10 13.12 14.13
C THR A 79 6.76 13.85 14.04
N ARG A 80 5.66 13.15 13.72
CA ARG A 80 4.31 13.76 13.66
C ARG A 80 3.77 14.10 15.04
N ASN A 81 4.05 13.27 16.06
CA ASN A 81 3.60 13.53 17.42
C ASN A 81 4.19 14.85 17.97
N SER A 82 5.44 15.16 17.61
CA SER A 82 6.15 16.38 18.03
C SER A 82 5.68 17.68 17.34
N GLN A 83 4.71 17.62 16.43
CA GLN A 83 4.17 18.78 15.70
C GLN A 83 2.78 19.25 16.22
N SER A 84 2.28 18.67 17.30
CA SER A 84 0.92 18.94 17.81
C SER A 84 0.81 20.06 18.85
N ASP A 85 1.94 20.63 19.30
CA ASP A 85 1.99 21.49 20.50
C ASP A 85 2.11 23.01 20.20
N ASP A 86 1.86 23.45 18.97
CA ASP A 86 1.75 24.90 18.67
C ASP A 86 0.29 25.39 18.81
N GLU A 87 -0.25 25.30 20.03
CA GLU A 87 -1.31 26.22 20.46
C GLU A 87 -0.67 27.61 20.65
N LYS A 88 -0.60 28.39 19.56
CA LYS A 88 -0.42 29.84 19.67
C LYS A 88 -1.78 30.49 19.90
N ASP A 89 -2.25 30.39 21.14
CA ASP A 89 -3.09 31.42 21.74
C ASP A 89 -2.21 32.68 21.92
N GLU A 90 -2.23 33.57 20.92
CA GLU A 90 -1.82 34.96 21.13
C GLU A 90 -3.09 35.77 21.42
N ASP A 91 -3.37 35.84 22.72
CA ASP A 91 -4.31 36.74 23.37
C ASP A 91 -3.99 38.20 23.02
N SER A 92 -5.06 38.93 22.69
CA SER A 92 -5.37 40.29 23.14
C SER A 92 -4.22 41.32 23.23
N ASP A 93 -4.26 42.36 22.37
CA ASP A 93 -3.89 43.73 22.78
C ASP A 93 -4.60 44.79 21.90
N GLU A 94 -5.30 45.69 22.62
CA GLU A 94 -5.87 47.03 22.31
C GLU A 94 -7.17 47.20 21.48
#